data_AF-A0A813M3E6-F1
#
_entry.id   AF-A0A813M3E6-F1
#
_cell.length_a   1.000
_cell.length_b   1.000
_cell.length_c   1.000
_cell.angle_alpha   90.00
_cell.angle_beta   90.00
_cell.angle_gamma   90.00
#
_symmetry.space_group_name_H-M   'P 1'
#
loop_
_entity.id
_entity.type
_entity.pdbx_description
1 polymer ?
#
loop_
_entity_poly.entity_id
_entity_poly.type
_entity_poly.pdbx_seq_one_letter_code
_entity_poly.pdbx_strand_id
1 'polypeptide(L)'
;MLASHGRRTLSAHRGVLGRLPLTRSFWNVSLPVLGGPGGAHITKYHIVRPGKDGVTYDDFLLALPERDHLASFTKEVPLFIRYLKVVTDQESRPEAFTAFLERAKSGLVVESDVFISTEELLALMWKNGYSEQERNAVQFTVPADYKFHYPELSVMFDITEEDTYKFCMRTRMEKSHIGELDWAKVKPQGMLRNHWLIFGTGLFIFKSFPFFNYYFGVKVFGTSMWCWTMWSLMNRMIAKVCRRNEYMAAQKTAQDVMDGEDAIVESMRRFANDAKCVDYLKTFREDSESKIGQYRKALVMKMKDDLSERATKQLQSIVSFEASMGSAMQELVVREAASSFREKFPGNKAMQEKAFTAAVAALAGAPVAAGSDPVSAHFTEAFQSLQGVDLTAAKGNATGTLAERVAFAQQAKEAEFRQTFMVTPAEAEEVRNLASKAKSGQDYDFSKLPAEAMQRLEALYTSINSKVGYSLPESLGTKPISATSDDTANSYIEKVNAQLESARQHLRDARLKTFVQAF
;
A
#
# COMPACT_ATOMS: atom_id res chain seq x y z
N MET A 1 30.66 4.54 -0.97
CA MET A 1 30.72 6.02 -1.12
C MET A 1 29.35 6.70 -1.27
N LEU A 2 28.21 6.05 -0.98
CA LEU A 2 26.87 6.65 -1.13
C LEU A 2 26.05 6.76 0.17
N ALA A 3 26.66 6.49 1.34
CA ALA A 3 26.00 6.59 2.64
C ALA A 3 26.35 7.87 3.44
N SER A 4 27.26 8.72 2.93
CA SER A 4 27.74 9.91 3.65
C SER A 4 27.02 11.22 3.27
N HIS A 5 26.20 11.21 2.22
CA HIS A 5 25.49 12.41 1.76
C HIS A 5 24.12 12.63 2.40
N GLY A 6 23.51 11.60 2.99
CA GLY A 6 22.22 11.74 3.70
C GLY A 6 22.31 12.36 5.11
N ARG A 7 23.49 12.38 5.74
CA ARG A 7 23.67 12.95 7.09
C ARG A 7 23.97 14.45 7.10
N ARG A 8 24.37 15.05 5.98
CA ARG A 8 24.71 16.49 5.94
C ARG A 8 23.50 17.40 5.70
N THR A 9 22.45 16.91 5.03
CA THR A 9 21.22 17.68 4.81
C THR A 9 20.34 17.81 6.05
N LEU A 10 20.33 16.81 6.94
CA LEU A 10 19.63 16.89 8.23
C LEU A 10 20.33 17.81 9.25
N SER A 11 21.63 18.07 9.09
CA SER A 11 22.35 19.02 9.95
C SER A 11 22.08 20.48 9.57
N ALA A 12 21.60 20.77 8.36
CA ALA A 12 21.36 22.13 7.89
C ALA A 12 20.02 22.71 8.41
N HIS A 13 19.06 21.87 8.80
CA HIS A 13 17.83 22.31 9.47
C HIS A 13 17.96 22.50 10.99
N ARG A 14 19.11 22.12 11.58
CA ARG A 14 19.41 22.38 13.00
C ARG A 14 19.70 23.87 13.30
N GLY A 15 19.80 24.71 12.28
CA GLY A 15 20.16 26.13 12.40
C GLY A 15 19.01 27.13 12.53
N VAL A 16 17.74 26.70 12.36
CA VAL A 16 16.59 27.64 12.26
C VAL A 16 15.50 27.39 13.31
N LEU A 17 15.51 26.26 14.01
CA LEU A 17 14.68 26.07 15.21
C LEU A 17 15.45 26.60 16.43
N GLY A 18 15.07 27.81 16.83
CA GLY A 18 15.79 28.62 17.80
C GLY A 18 16.10 27.88 19.10
N ARG A 19 17.29 28.17 19.65
CA ARG A 19 17.56 27.97 21.09
C ARG A 19 16.33 28.46 21.84
N LEU A 20 15.67 27.59 22.60
CA LEU A 20 14.64 28.02 23.53
C LEU A 20 15.24 29.17 24.35
N PRO A 21 14.71 30.40 24.23
CA PRO A 21 15.21 31.48 25.03
C PRO A 21 14.99 31.06 26.48
N LEU A 22 16.07 31.08 27.25
CA LEU A 22 16.01 31.11 28.69
C LEU A 22 14.92 32.11 29.08
N THR A 23 13.91 31.68 29.84
CA THR A 23 12.80 32.55 30.24
C THR A 23 12.78 32.71 31.75
N ARG A 24 12.61 33.94 32.22
CA ARG A 24 12.30 34.22 33.63
C ARG A 24 10.83 34.56 33.70
N SER A 25 10.09 33.88 34.57
CA SER A 25 8.69 34.20 34.82
C SER A 25 8.61 35.32 35.85
N PHE A 26 7.95 36.42 35.48
CA PHE A 26 7.53 37.47 36.39
C PHE A 26 6.03 37.66 36.17
N TRP A 27 5.20 37.44 37.19
CA TRP A 27 3.73 37.57 37.08
C TRP A 27 3.11 36.76 35.93
N ASN A 28 3.57 35.52 35.71
CA ASN A 28 3.16 34.65 34.59
C ASN A 28 3.51 35.17 33.17
N VAL A 29 4.35 36.20 33.08
CA VAL A 29 4.94 36.71 31.84
C VAL A 29 6.35 36.13 31.69
N SER A 30 6.59 35.42 30.59
CA SER A 30 7.90 34.82 30.28
C SER A 30 8.80 35.84 29.60
N LEU A 31 9.80 36.35 30.33
CA LEU A 31 10.76 37.32 29.79
C LEU A 31 11.96 36.62 29.17
N PRO A 32 12.38 36.97 27.94
CA PRO A 32 13.57 36.41 27.33
C PRO A 32 14.80 36.87 28.10
N VAL A 33 15.63 35.92 28.51
CA VAL A 33 16.95 36.21 29.08
C VAL A 33 17.84 36.68 27.93
N LEU A 34 18.14 37.97 27.95
CA LEU A 34 19.03 38.63 26.99
C LEU A 34 20.37 37.87 26.90
N GLY A 35 20.74 37.53 25.66
CA GLY A 35 21.56 36.38 25.32
C GLY A 35 23.04 36.40 25.76
N GLY A 36 23.59 35.18 25.80
CA GLY A 36 25.00 34.88 26.07
C GLY A 36 25.35 34.74 27.56
N PRO A 37 26.47 34.07 27.90
CA PRO A 37 26.87 33.85 29.30
C PRO A 37 27.17 35.15 30.08
N GLY A 38 27.24 36.31 29.40
CA GLY A 38 27.44 37.62 30.02
C GLY A 38 26.16 38.47 30.20
N GLY A 39 25.04 38.10 29.58
CA GLY A 39 23.80 38.90 29.57
C GLY A 39 23.90 40.23 28.79
N ALA A 40 22.86 41.06 28.91
CA ALA A 40 22.87 42.41 28.35
C ALA A 40 23.84 43.33 29.09
N HIS A 41 24.53 44.19 28.34
CA HIS A 41 25.40 45.21 28.87
C HIS A 41 24.77 46.59 28.70
N ILE A 42 24.68 47.34 29.79
CA ILE A 42 24.20 48.72 29.76
C ILE A 42 25.20 49.62 29.03
N THR A 43 24.68 50.61 28.32
CA THR A 43 25.49 51.70 27.77
C THR A 43 25.27 52.96 28.60
N LYS A 44 26.12 53.97 28.40
CA LYS A 44 25.94 55.30 29.00
C LYS A 44 24.83 56.13 28.33
N TYR A 45 24.24 55.63 27.24
CA TYR A 45 23.25 56.36 26.45
C TYR A 45 21.85 55.95 26.87
N HIS A 46 20.97 56.93 27.00
CA HIS A 46 19.54 56.69 27.22
C HIS A 46 18.86 56.25 25.92
N ILE A 47 17.77 55.51 26.07
CA ILE A 47 16.90 55.15 24.94
C ILE A 47 16.21 56.44 24.48
N VAL A 48 16.35 56.76 23.19
CA VAL A 48 15.72 57.93 22.59
C VAL A 48 14.68 57.45 21.58
N ARG A 49 13.47 58.00 21.68
CA ARG A 49 12.35 57.77 20.76
C ARG A 49 11.94 59.09 20.12
N PRO A 50 11.24 59.08 18.96
CA PRO A 50 10.73 60.30 18.34
C PRO A 50 9.86 61.10 19.31
N GLY A 51 10.08 62.42 19.39
CA GLY A 51 9.22 63.29 20.19
C GLY A 51 7.83 63.37 19.58
N LYS A 52 6.80 63.04 20.37
CA LYS A 52 5.39 63.16 20.00
C LYS A 52 4.68 64.00 21.05
N ASP A 53 3.87 64.96 20.61
CA ASP A 53 3.11 65.81 21.52
C ASP A 53 2.07 64.98 22.30
N GLY A 54 2.05 65.14 23.63
CA GLY A 54 1.12 64.43 24.50
C GLY A 54 1.47 62.96 24.79
N VAL A 55 2.62 62.45 24.33
CA VAL A 55 3.04 61.06 24.55
C VAL A 55 4.34 61.00 25.34
N THR A 56 4.42 60.02 26.24
CA THR A 56 5.68 59.62 26.89
C THR A 56 5.94 58.14 26.66
N TYR A 57 7.20 57.72 26.75
CA TYR A 57 7.63 56.35 26.51
C TYR A 57 8.08 55.72 27.83
N ASP A 58 7.50 54.57 28.18
CA ASP A 58 7.90 53.82 29.37
C ASP A 58 7.78 52.30 29.15
N ASP A 59 8.46 51.52 30.00
CA ASP A 59 8.37 50.06 30.00
C ASP A 59 7.05 49.62 30.65
N PHE A 60 6.28 48.79 29.95
CA PHE A 60 4.96 48.34 30.42
C PHE A 60 5.00 47.53 31.73
N LEU A 61 6.10 46.87 32.05
CA LEU A 61 6.25 46.14 33.32
C LEU A 61 6.57 47.07 34.49
N LEU A 62 7.13 48.26 34.22
CA LEU A 62 7.42 49.26 35.25
C LEU A 62 6.24 50.22 35.44
N ALA A 63 5.66 50.70 34.35
CA ALA A 63 4.56 51.65 34.37
C ALA A 63 3.22 51.01 34.76
N LEU A 64 3.06 49.69 34.52
CA LEU A 64 1.81 48.93 34.72
C LEU A 64 0.58 49.71 34.22
N PRO A 65 0.55 50.08 32.92
CA PRO A 65 -0.48 50.97 32.41
C PRO A 65 -1.85 50.31 32.41
N GLU A 66 -2.87 51.07 32.80
CA GLU A 66 -4.26 50.75 32.53
C GLU A 66 -4.60 51.15 31.07
N ARG A 67 -5.73 50.66 30.56
CA ARG A 67 -6.12 50.88 29.16
C ARG A 67 -6.20 52.36 28.81
N ASP A 68 -6.70 53.18 29.73
CA ASP A 68 -6.85 54.61 29.54
C ASP A 68 -5.49 55.33 29.55
N HIS A 69 -4.46 54.81 30.21
CA HIS A 69 -3.11 55.37 30.21
C HIS A 69 -2.39 55.20 28.86
N LEU A 70 -2.87 54.32 27.98
CA LEU A 70 -2.25 54.06 26.68
C LEU A 70 -2.57 55.19 25.69
N ALA A 71 -1.58 55.55 24.86
CA ALA A 71 -1.81 56.49 23.77
C ALA A 71 -2.69 55.84 22.68
N SER A 72 -3.69 56.57 22.18
CA SER A 72 -4.55 56.14 21.07
C SER A 72 -4.16 56.84 19.78
N PHE A 73 -4.29 56.15 18.64
CA PHE A 73 -4.12 56.72 17.32
C PHE A 73 -5.16 56.17 16.35
N THR A 74 -5.34 56.85 15.21
CA THR A 74 -6.21 56.37 14.13
C THR A 74 -5.39 55.56 13.13
N LYS A 75 -5.72 54.28 12.98
CA LYS A 75 -5.09 53.34 12.06
C LYS A 75 -5.91 53.19 10.78
N GLU A 76 -5.24 53.29 9.63
CA GLU A 76 -5.83 52.95 8.33
C GLU A 76 -5.82 51.43 8.12
N VAL A 77 -6.99 50.85 7.83
CA VAL A 77 -7.18 49.40 7.73
C VAL A 77 -7.75 48.89 6.38
N PRO A 78 -7.52 49.54 5.21
CA PRO A 78 -8.16 49.12 3.95
C PRO A 78 -7.69 47.74 3.47
N LEU A 79 -6.43 47.37 3.71
CA LEU A 79 -5.90 46.04 3.36
C LEU A 79 -6.54 44.95 4.24
N PHE A 80 -6.66 45.22 5.54
CA PHE A 80 -7.31 44.31 6.47
C PHE A 80 -8.80 44.16 6.16
N ILE A 81 -9.51 45.23 5.82
CA ILE A 81 -10.94 45.16 5.41
C ILE A 81 -11.12 44.26 4.19
N ARG A 82 -10.24 44.32 3.18
CA ARG A 82 -10.31 43.43 2.01
C ARG A 82 -10.14 41.97 2.40
N TYR A 83 -9.17 41.69 3.27
CA TYR A 83 -8.95 40.35 3.78
C TYR A 83 -10.14 39.87 4.62
N LEU A 84 -10.62 40.71 5.53
CA LEU A 84 -11.74 40.42 6.41
C LEU A 84 -12.99 40.09 5.60
N LYS A 85 -13.27 40.80 4.51
CA LYS A 85 -14.38 40.48 3.61
C LYS A 85 -14.32 39.04 3.11
N VAL A 86 -13.15 38.61 2.61
CA VAL A 86 -12.95 37.25 2.10
C VAL A 86 -13.19 36.22 3.22
N VAL A 87 -12.67 36.49 4.41
CA VAL A 87 -12.82 35.61 5.58
C VAL A 87 -14.30 35.51 6.00
N THR A 88 -14.98 36.65 6.14
CA THR A 88 -16.39 36.67 6.58
C THR A 88 -17.35 36.10 5.53
N ASP A 89 -17.03 36.25 4.24
CA ASP A 89 -17.79 35.64 3.15
C ASP A 89 -17.64 34.11 3.17
N GLN A 90 -16.44 33.59 3.48
CA GLN A 90 -16.20 32.15 3.62
C GLN A 90 -16.84 31.57 4.89
N GLU A 91 -16.78 32.30 6.00
CA GLU A 91 -17.35 31.88 7.29
C GLU A 91 -18.85 32.19 7.44
N SER A 92 -19.49 32.75 6.40
CA SER A 92 -20.92 33.08 6.38
C SER A 92 -21.39 34.04 7.49
N ARG A 93 -20.57 35.05 7.80
CA ARG A 93 -20.82 36.09 8.83
C ARG A 93 -20.71 37.52 8.30
N PRO A 94 -21.49 37.91 7.28
CA PRO A 94 -21.40 39.22 6.64
C PRO A 94 -21.76 40.39 7.59
N GLU A 95 -22.59 40.15 8.61
CA GLU A 95 -22.93 41.17 9.61
C GLU A 95 -21.70 41.66 10.37
N ALA A 96 -20.77 40.79 10.73
CA ALA A 96 -19.52 41.14 11.41
C ALA A 96 -18.64 42.04 10.53
N PHE A 97 -18.58 41.75 9.23
CA PHE A 97 -17.89 42.60 8.26
C PHE A 97 -18.53 43.98 8.17
N THR A 98 -19.85 44.06 8.04
CA THR A 98 -20.55 45.34 7.93
C THR A 98 -20.34 46.18 9.19
N ALA A 99 -20.53 45.61 10.38
CA ALA A 99 -20.36 46.31 11.65
C ALA A 99 -18.92 46.85 11.82
N PHE A 100 -17.91 46.05 11.48
CA PHE A 100 -16.52 46.49 11.56
C PHE A 100 -16.17 47.54 10.51
N LEU A 101 -16.68 47.39 9.28
CA LEU A 101 -16.52 48.37 8.22
C LEU A 101 -17.10 49.72 8.65
N GLU A 102 -18.30 49.74 9.24
CA GLU A 102 -18.93 50.97 9.74
C GLU A 102 -18.10 51.65 10.82
N ARG A 103 -17.57 50.88 11.78
CA ARG A 103 -16.68 51.38 12.82
C ARG A 103 -15.36 51.94 12.27
N ALA A 104 -14.83 51.36 11.20
CA ALA A 104 -13.56 51.74 10.61
C ALA A 104 -13.66 52.77 9.47
N LYS A 105 -14.86 53.31 9.15
CA LYS A 105 -15.09 54.23 8.02
C LYS A 105 -14.17 55.46 8.02
N SER A 106 -13.85 56.00 9.20
CA SER A 106 -12.96 57.17 9.38
C SER A 106 -11.57 56.80 9.88
N GLY A 107 -11.17 55.53 9.69
CA GLY A 107 -10.02 54.92 10.34
C GLY A 107 -10.37 54.34 11.70
N LEU A 108 -9.63 53.31 12.11
CA LEU A 108 -9.83 52.59 13.36
C LEU A 108 -9.07 53.28 14.50
N VAL A 109 -9.79 53.88 15.44
CA VAL A 109 -9.18 54.44 16.66
C VAL A 109 -8.83 53.28 17.60
N VAL A 110 -7.55 53.13 17.91
CA VAL A 110 -7.03 52.02 18.74
C VAL A 110 -5.78 52.45 19.51
N GLU A 111 -5.49 51.77 20.60
CA GLU A 111 -4.30 51.95 21.43
C GLU A 111 -3.03 51.54 20.65
N SER A 112 -2.02 52.41 20.63
CA SER A 112 -0.87 52.35 19.70
C SER A 112 0.01 51.13 19.82
N ASP A 113 0.20 50.65 21.04
CA ASP A 113 1.15 49.59 21.35
C ASP A 113 0.48 48.30 21.81
N VAL A 114 -0.81 48.10 21.47
CA VAL A 114 -1.56 46.87 21.75
C VAL A 114 -1.79 46.08 20.47
N PHE A 115 -0.77 45.32 20.07
CA PHE A 115 -0.77 44.57 18.81
C PHE A 115 0.04 43.27 18.88
N ILE A 116 -0.16 42.42 17.88
CA ILE A 116 0.76 41.34 17.50
C ILE A 116 1.31 41.58 16.09
N SER A 117 2.53 41.13 15.82
CA SER A 117 3.10 41.23 14.48
C SER A 117 2.57 40.13 13.55
N THR A 118 2.69 40.33 12.24
CA THR A 118 2.36 39.30 11.24
C THR A 118 3.11 37.98 11.51
N GLU A 119 4.40 38.03 11.85
CA GLU A 119 5.18 36.82 12.16
C GLU A 119 4.64 36.06 13.38
N GLU A 120 4.26 36.78 14.44
CA GLU A 120 3.67 36.19 15.64
C GLU A 120 2.31 35.54 15.34
N LEU A 121 1.46 36.24 14.58
CA LEU A 121 0.18 35.72 14.13
C LEU A 121 0.35 34.45 13.29
N LEU A 122 1.26 34.45 12.31
CA LEU A 122 1.51 33.29 11.46
C LEU A 122 2.07 32.08 12.24
N ALA A 123 2.88 32.33 13.27
CA ALA A 123 3.37 31.29 14.17
C ALA A 123 2.25 30.72 15.05
N LEU A 124 1.34 31.57 15.54
CA LEU A 124 0.16 31.15 16.29
C LEU A 124 -0.82 30.35 15.42
N MET A 125 -1.07 30.80 14.20
CA MET A 125 -1.92 30.07 13.24
C MET A 125 -1.34 28.68 12.96
N TRP A 126 -0.03 28.57 12.75
CA TRP A 126 0.63 27.27 12.55
C TRP A 126 0.47 26.34 13.77
N LYS A 127 0.75 26.85 14.97
CA LYS A 127 0.66 26.07 16.21
C LYS A 127 -0.76 25.58 16.48
N ASN A 128 -1.78 26.35 16.11
CA ASN A 128 -3.19 26.01 16.31
C ASN A 128 -3.81 25.21 15.15
N GLY A 129 -3.02 24.81 14.15
CA GLY A 129 -3.48 23.90 13.09
C GLY A 129 -4.24 24.58 11.94
N TYR A 130 -4.11 25.90 11.76
CA TYR A 130 -4.59 26.56 10.55
C TYR A 130 -3.85 26.03 9.32
N SER A 131 -4.57 25.92 8.21
CA SER A 131 -4.03 25.37 6.98
C SER A 131 -2.92 26.24 6.39
N GLU A 132 -2.05 25.64 5.58
CA GLU A 132 -1.04 26.41 4.84
C GLU A 132 -1.67 27.43 3.89
N GLN A 133 -2.86 27.14 3.35
CA GLN A 133 -3.58 28.05 2.45
C GLN A 133 -4.00 29.33 3.17
N GLU A 134 -4.59 29.22 4.36
CA GLU A 134 -5.01 30.37 5.17
C GLU A 134 -3.81 31.20 5.62
N ARG A 135 -2.72 30.55 6.05
CA ARG A 135 -1.48 31.21 6.44
C ARG A 135 -0.83 31.95 5.28
N ASN A 136 -0.79 31.32 4.10
CA ASN A 136 -0.28 31.95 2.89
C ASN A 136 -1.16 33.14 2.48
N ALA A 137 -2.48 33.04 2.61
CA ALA A 137 -3.39 34.15 2.31
C ALA A 137 -3.10 35.37 3.20
N VAL A 138 -2.85 35.19 4.50
CA VAL A 138 -2.41 36.27 5.39
C VAL A 138 -1.06 36.82 4.92
N GLN A 139 -0.07 35.96 4.71
CA GLN A 139 1.29 36.36 4.33
C GLN A 139 1.36 37.15 3.01
N PHE A 140 0.50 36.84 2.03
CA PHE A 140 0.45 37.57 0.75
C PHE A 140 -0.40 38.84 0.81
N THR A 141 -1.38 38.91 1.71
CA THR A 141 -2.30 40.05 1.78
C THR A 141 -1.78 41.19 2.65
N VAL A 142 -1.10 40.86 3.76
CA VAL A 142 -0.53 41.84 4.68
C VAL A 142 0.99 41.88 4.64
N PRO A 143 1.61 43.08 4.72
CA PRO A 143 3.06 43.20 4.89
C PRO A 143 3.60 42.52 6.14
N ALA A 144 4.90 42.18 6.13
CA ALA A 144 5.57 41.54 7.26
C ALA A 144 5.65 42.44 8.50
N ASP A 145 5.74 43.76 8.30
CA ASP A 145 5.78 44.79 9.35
C ASP A 145 4.38 45.23 9.82
N TYR A 146 3.32 44.62 9.29
CA TYR A 146 1.96 44.92 9.70
C TYR A 146 1.72 44.51 11.16
N LYS A 147 0.97 45.36 11.87
CA LYS A 147 0.64 45.21 13.30
C LYS A 147 -0.85 44.98 13.45
N PHE A 148 -1.25 43.75 13.77
CA PHE A 148 -2.64 43.41 14.04
C PHE A 148 -3.03 43.84 15.45
N HIS A 149 -3.98 44.75 15.55
CA HIS A 149 -4.49 45.21 16.83
C HIS A 149 -5.66 44.33 17.30
N TYR A 150 -5.94 44.36 18.59
CA TYR A 150 -6.94 43.50 19.20
C TYR A 150 -8.36 43.58 18.59
N PRO A 151 -8.88 44.73 18.05
CA PRO A 151 -10.17 44.74 17.38
C PRO A 151 -10.15 44.01 16.03
N GLU A 152 -9.02 44.07 15.32
CA GLU A 152 -8.83 43.35 14.05
C GLU A 152 -8.79 41.85 14.30
N LEU A 153 -8.08 41.41 15.34
CA LEU A 153 -8.03 40.00 15.72
C LEU A 153 -9.39 39.50 16.22
N SER A 154 -10.11 40.34 16.98
CA SER A 154 -11.44 40.03 17.50
C SER A 154 -12.42 39.74 16.38
N VAL A 155 -12.52 40.64 15.39
CA VAL A 155 -13.42 40.42 14.24
C VAL A 155 -12.90 39.33 13.31
N MET A 156 -11.59 39.16 13.15
CA MET A 156 -11.04 38.15 12.23
C MET A 156 -11.28 36.73 12.72
N PHE A 157 -11.21 36.50 14.04
CA PHE A 157 -11.34 35.17 14.63
C PHE A 157 -12.66 34.93 15.41
N ASP A 158 -13.55 35.92 15.43
CA ASP A 158 -14.80 35.89 16.22
C ASP A 158 -14.54 35.64 17.73
N ILE A 159 -13.58 36.39 18.28
CA ILE A 159 -13.17 36.34 19.69
C ILE A 159 -13.50 37.67 20.35
N THR A 160 -13.77 37.69 21.66
CA THR A 160 -14.04 38.94 22.39
C THR A 160 -12.84 39.91 22.34
N GLU A 161 -13.12 41.21 22.25
CA GLU A 161 -12.06 42.24 22.26
C GLU A 161 -11.25 42.26 23.55
N GLU A 162 -11.86 41.88 24.68
CA GLU A 162 -11.19 41.83 25.97
C GLU A 162 -10.09 40.75 25.99
N ASP A 163 -10.38 39.57 25.44
CA ASP A 163 -9.41 38.47 25.39
C ASP A 163 -8.29 38.76 24.40
N THR A 164 -8.61 39.32 23.24
CA THR A 164 -7.59 39.74 22.27
C THR A 164 -6.74 40.89 22.80
N TYR A 165 -7.32 41.82 23.57
CA TYR A 165 -6.58 42.89 24.25
C TYR A 165 -5.59 42.32 25.26
N LYS A 166 -6.06 41.44 26.16
CA LYS A 166 -5.21 40.76 27.15
C LYS A 166 -4.09 39.97 26.49
N PHE A 167 -4.40 39.28 25.40
CA PHE A 167 -3.43 38.52 24.63
C PHE A 167 -2.33 39.42 24.04
N CYS A 168 -2.72 40.48 23.32
CA CYS A 168 -1.79 41.47 22.77
C CYS A 168 -0.92 42.09 23.87
N MET A 169 -1.52 42.54 24.98
CA MET A 169 -0.79 43.13 26.10
C MET A 169 0.24 42.16 26.70
N ARG A 170 -0.15 40.89 26.90
CA ARG A 170 0.77 39.86 27.38
C ARG A 170 1.94 39.68 26.42
N THR A 171 1.68 39.55 25.12
CA THR A 171 2.75 39.38 24.11
C THR A 171 3.71 40.57 24.07
N ARG A 172 3.23 41.80 24.28
CA ARG A 172 4.08 42.99 24.38
C ARG A 172 4.91 43.01 25.66
N MET A 173 4.30 42.64 26.78
CA MET A 173 5.00 42.55 28.08
C MET A 173 6.08 41.46 28.08
N GLU A 174 5.82 40.31 27.44
CA GLU A 174 6.82 39.23 27.27
C GLU A 174 8.06 39.70 26.51
N LYS A 175 7.95 40.75 25.68
CA LYS A 175 9.08 41.33 24.94
C LYS A 175 9.72 42.56 25.61
N SER A 176 9.29 42.93 26.82
CA SER A 176 9.71 44.17 27.50
C SER A 176 9.61 45.39 26.57
N HIS A 177 8.45 45.55 25.93
CA HIS A 177 8.21 46.64 24.99
C HIS A 177 8.13 47.98 25.73
N ILE A 178 8.85 48.98 25.21
CA ILE A 178 8.71 50.38 25.62
C ILE A 178 7.58 50.97 24.78
N GLY A 179 6.43 51.18 25.41
CA GLY A 179 5.23 51.65 24.73
C GLY A 179 4.90 53.11 25.00
N GLU A 180 3.97 53.62 24.20
CA GLU A 180 3.47 55.00 24.21
C GLU A 180 2.33 55.15 25.22
N LEU A 181 2.54 56.05 26.18
CA LEU A 181 1.58 56.41 27.22
C LEU A 181 1.11 57.85 27.02
N ASP A 182 -0.15 58.11 27.36
CA ASP A 182 -0.73 59.45 27.36
C ASP A 182 -0.14 60.28 28.50
N TRP A 183 0.69 61.26 28.15
CA TRP A 183 1.37 62.14 29.10
C TRP A 183 0.40 62.86 30.04
N ALA A 184 -0.78 63.25 29.55
CA ALA A 184 -1.74 63.99 30.37
C ALA A 184 -2.21 63.15 31.58
N LYS A 185 -2.29 61.83 31.40
CA LYS A 185 -2.76 60.87 32.39
C LYS A 185 -1.64 60.36 33.30
N VAL A 186 -0.45 60.13 32.73
CA VAL A 186 0.68 59.54 33.49
C VAL A 186 1.67 60.55 34.06
N LYS A 187 1.45 61.87 33.87
CA LYS A 187 2.38 62.89 34.38
C LYS A 187 2.60 62.76 35.90
N PRO A 188 3.84 62.95 36.37
CA PRO A 188 4.14 62.90 37.80
C PRO A 188 3.30 63.90 38.60
N GLN A 189 2.61 63.41 39.63
CA GLN A 189 1.83 64.26 40.54
C GLN A 189 2.66 64.64 41.78
N GLY A 190 2.39 65.82 42.34
CA GLY A 190 2.96 66.22 43.63
C GLY A 190 4.36 66.82 43.58
N MET A 191 4.73 67.52 42.50
CA MET A 191 6.04 68.20 42.37
C MET A 191 6.36 69.08 43.59
N LEU A 192 5.40 69.86 44.09
CA LEU A 192 5.60 70.74 45.24
C LEU A 192 5.93 69.97 46.52
N ARG A 193 5.20 68.88 46.79
CA ARG A 193 5.48 67.98 47.93
C ARG A 193 6.87 67.37 47.80
N ASN A 194 7.17 66.80 46.62
CA ASN A 194 8.46 66.15 46.37
C ASN A 194 9.62 67.17 46.51
N HIS A 195 9.43 68.39 46.03
CA HIS A 195 10.41 69.47 46.19
C HIS A 195 10.68 69.80 47.66
N TRP A 196 9.64 69.98 48.48
CA TRP A 196 9.80 70.26 49.91
C TRP A 196 10.41 69.10 50.68
N LEU A 197 10.11 67.86 50.31
CA LEU A 197 10.75 66.67 50.89
C LEU A 197 12.25 66.62 50.58
N ILE A 198 12.63 66.87 49.31
CA ILE A 198 14.03 66.93 48.90
C ILE A 198 14.75 68.08 49.61
N PHE A 199 14.11 69.26 49.67
CA PHE A 199 14.69 70.44 50.31
C PHE A 199 14.89 70.23 51.82
N GLY A 200 13.85 69.77 52.54
CA GLY A 200 13.93 69.52 53.98
C GLY A 200 14.95 68.44 54.33
N THR A 201 14.96 67.33 53.58
CA THR A 201 15.94 66.25 53.77
C THR A 201 17.35 66.72 53.45
N GLY A 202 17.52 67.46 52.34
CA GLY A 202 18.80 68.02 51.93
C GLY A 202 19.36 68.98 52.98
N LEU A 203 18.53 69.88 53.52
CA LEU A 203 18.92 70.78 54.60
C LEU A 203 19.43 70.03 55.83
N PHE A 204 18.76 68.94 56.21
CA PHE A 204 19.19 68.13 57.36
C PHE A 204 20.51 67.40 57.11
N ILE A 205 20.67 66.78 55.93
CA ILE A 205 21.89 66.06 55.54
C ILE A 205 23.08 67.02 55.44
N PHE A 206 22.90 68.17 54.78
CA PHE A 206 23.95 69.16 54.67
C PHE A 206 24.24 69.82 56.02
N LYS A 207 23.25 70.08 56.87
CA LYS A 207 23.54 70.59 58.23
C LYS A 207 24.35 69.59 59.07
N SER A 208 24.18 68.29 58.85
CA SER A 208 24.89 67.20 59.54
C SER A 208 26.10 66.66 58.74
N PHE A 209 26.65 67.47 57.83
CA PHE A 209 27.63 67.16 56.78
C PHE A 209 28.66 66.05 57.14
N PRO A 210 28.49 64.79 56.70
CA PRO A 210 29.41 63.69 57.02
C PRO A 210 30.63 63.59 56.10
N PHE A 211 30.65 64.31 54.97
CA PHE A 211 31.62 64.13 53.89
C PHE A 211 33.05 64.60 54.20
N PHE A 212 33.25 65.42 55.24
CA PHE A 212 34.57 65.89 55.65
C PHE A 212 35.15 65.14 56.86
N ASN A 213 34.44 64.11 57.34
CA ASN A 213 34.93 63.26 58.42
C ASN A 213 36.03 62.31 57.89
N TYR A 214 37.07 62.08 58.69
CA TYR A 214 38.11 61.08 58.45
C TYR A 214 37.52 59.71 58.06
N TYR A 215 36.46 59.28 58.75
CA TYR A 215 35.78 58.02 58.44
C TYR A 215 35.23 58.01 57.00
N PHE A 216 34.65 59.13 56.55
CA PHE A 216 34.15 59.23 55.18
C PHE A 216 35.29 59.17 54.16
N GLY A 217 36.34 59.98 54.33
CA GLY A 217 37.46 60.02 53.39
C GLY A 217 38.20 58.69 53.25
N VAL A 218 38.50 58.03 54.38
CA VAL A 218 39.33 56.81 54.38
C VAL A 218 38.51 55.55 54.15
N LYS A 219 37.36 55.39 54.82
CA LYS A 219 36.59 54.15 54.77
C LYS A 219 35.51 54.20 53.70
N VAL A 220 34.65 55.22 53.70
CA VAL A 220 33.51 55.26 52.77
C VAL A 220 33.98 55.54 51.35
N PHE A 221 34.70 56.64 51.13
CA PHE A 221 35.16 57.05 49.80
C PHE A 221 36.24 56.11 49.27
N GLY A 222 37.27 55.81 50.06
CA GLY A 222 38.34 54.88 49.68
C GLY A 222 37.83 53.49 49.27
N THR A 223 36.98 52.87 50.10
CA THR A 223 36.41 51.55 49.77
C THR A 223 35.45 51.64 48.58
N SER A 224 34.60 52.66 48.49
CA SER A 224 33.66 52.81 47.36
C SER A 224 34.40 53.00 46.03
N MET A 225 35.47 53.80 45.99
CA MET A 225 36.29 53.99 44.79
C MET A 225 37.01 52.71 44.38
N TRP A 226 37.53 51.95 45.35
CA TRP A 226 38.09 50.62 45.08
C TRP A 226 37.04 49.67 44.49
N CYS A 227 35.87 49.55 45.12
CA CYS A 227 34.77 48.72 44.64
C CYS A 227 34.31 49.12 43.23
N TRP A 228 34.16 50.43 42.98
CA TRP A 228 33.78 50.95 41.66
C TRP A 228 34.83 50.65 40.59
N THR A 229 36.11 50.84 40.91
CA THR A 229 37.22 50.57 39.97
C THR A 229 37.32 49.08 39.65
N MET A 230 37.26 48.22 40.67
CA MET A 230 37.25 46.76 40.50
C MET A 230 36.04 46.31 39.68
N TRP A 231 34.85 46.85 39.97
CA TRP A 231 33.66 46.59 39.16
C TRP A 231 33.87 47.05 37.72
N SER A 232 34.26 48.29 37.46
CA SER A 232 34.42 48.81 36.10
C SER A 232 35.43 48.02 35.26
N LEU A 233 36.52 47.52 35.87
CA LEU A 233 37.53 46.71 35.18
C LEU A 233 37.09 45.26 34.98
N MET A 234 36.42 44.66 35.97
CA MET A 234 36.15 43.21 36.00
C MET A 234 34.68 42.83 35.78
N ASN A 235 33.75 43.78 35.60
CA ASN A 235 32.31 43.51 35.51
C ASN A 235 31.97 42.41 34.49
N ARG A 236 32.56 42.46 33.28
CA ARG A 236 32.34 41.42 32.27
C ARG A 236 32.79 40.02 32.71
N MET A 237 33.92 39.95 33.40
CA MET A 237 34.45 38.69 33.92
C MET A 237 33.58 38.15 35.06
N ILE A 238 33.21 39.02 36.01
CA ILE A 238 32.32 38.69 37.14
C ILE A 238 30.98 38.19 36.61
N ALA A 239 30.34 38.92 35.69
CA ALA A 239 29.08 38.52 35.08
C ALA A 239 29.16 37.15 34.40
N LYS A 240 30.24 36.89 33.65
CA LYS A 240 30.46 35.61 32.97
C LYS A 240 30.65 34.45 33.95
N VAL A 241 31.39 34.64 35.03
CA VAL A 241 31.64 33.59 36.04
C VAL A 241 30.36 33.30 36.84
N CYS A 242 29.67 34.34 37.31
CA CYS A 242 28.43 34.18 38.09
C CYS A 242 27.30 33.51 37.29
N ARG A 243 27.17 33.83 36.00
CA ARG A 243 26.08 33.29 35.14
C ARG A 243 26.46 32.01 34.39
N ARG A 244 27.71 31.56 34.43
CA ARG A 244 28.17 30.36 33.70
C ARG A 244 27.34 29.13 34.05
N ASN A 245 27.13 28.88 35.33
CA ASN A 245 26.46 27.66 35.79
C ASN A 245 24.97 27.68 35.41
N GLU A 246 24.29 28.82 35.58
CA GLU A 246 22.89 29.02 35.15
C GLU A 246 22.75 28.80 33.64
N TYR A 247 23.63 29.40 32.84
CA TYR A 247 23.62 29.26 31.38
C TYR A 247 23.90 27.81 30.94
N MET A 248 24.88 27.13 31.54
CA MET A 248 25.20 25.73 31.22
C MET A 248 24.08 24.77 31.62
N ALA A 249 23.47 24.98 32.79
CA ALA A 249 22.35 24.16 33.25
C ALA A 249 21.16 24.27 32.28
N ALA A 250 20.80 25.48 31.89
CA ALA A 250 19.72 25.69 30.94
C ALA A 250 20.03 25.16 29.54
N GLN A 251 21.27 25.28 29.08
CA GLN A 251 21.68 24.69 27.81
C GLN A 251 21.57 23.16 27.84
N LYS A 252 21.94 22.53 28.96
CA LYS A 252 21.78 21.09 29.16
C LYS A 252 20.30 20.70 29.20
N THR A 253 19.48 21.40 29.96
CA THR A 253 18.03 21.13 30.01
C THR A 253 17.37 21.26 28.65
N ALA A 254 17.70 22.30 27.87
CA ALA A 254 17.17 22.44 26.52
C ALA A 254 17.59 21.28 25.61
N GLN A 255 18.85 20.82 25.73
CA GLN A 255 19.34 19.65 24.98
C GLN A 255 18.61 18.36 25.40
N ASP A 256 18.46 18.11 26.70
CA ASP A 256 17.77 16.93 27.23
C ASP A 256 16.30 16.88 26.80
N VAL A 257 15.61 18.04 26.76
CA VAL A 257 14.24 18.14 26.24
C VAL A 257 14.18 17.82 24.75
N MET A 258 15.06 18.42 23.93
CA MET A 258 15.11 18.14 22.50
C MET A 258 15.39 16.66 22.20
N ASP A 259 16.37 16.07 22.88
CA ASP A 259 16.73 14.66 22.70
C ASP A 259 15.59 13.73 23.16
N GLY A 260 14.87 14.10 24.22
CA GLY A 260 13.68 13.39 24.69
C GLY A 260 12.50 13.48 23.71
N GLU A 261 12.19 14.67 23.20
CA GLU A 261 11.14 14.89 22.21
C GLU A 261 11.42 14.10 20.92
N ASP A 262 12.65 14.13 20.42
CA ASP A 262 13.06 13.38 19.23
C ASP A 262 12.90 11.86 19.43
N ALA A 263 13.29 11.33 20.60
CA ALA A 263 13.16 9.91 20.92
C ALA A 263 11.68 9.47 21.00
N ILE A 264 10.81 10.32 21.55
CA ILE A 264 9.36 10.08 21.60
C ILE A 264 8.78 10.08 20.19
N VAL A 265 9.11 11.07 19.37
CA VAL A 265 8.62 11.17 17.98
C VAL A 265 9.08 9.96 17.15
N GLU A 266 10.33 9.52 17.30
CA GLU A 266 10.82 8.32 16.62
C GLU A 266 10.04 7.07 17.05
N SER A 267 9.78 6.92 18.34
CA SER A 267 9.01 5.79 18.88
C SER A 267 7.57 5.81 18.36
N MET A 268 6.91 6.97 18.36
CA MET A 268 5.57 7.14 17.81
C MET A 268 5.52 6.78 16.32
N ARG A 269 6.54 7.16 15.53
CA ARG A 269 6.62 6.81 14.11
C ARG A 269 6.76 5.31 13.88
N ARG A 270 7.45 4.58 14.76
CA ARG A 270 7.57 3.11 14.66
C ARG A 270 6.21 2.43 14.85
N PHE A 271 5.43 2.86 15.84
CA PHE A 271 4.11 2.30 16.14
C PHE A 271 2.97 2.84 15.26
N ALA A 272 3.22 3.88 14.46
CA ALA A 272 2.20 4.47 13.58
C ALA A 272 1.61 3.47 12.58
N ASN A 273 2.34 2.40 12.23
CA ASN A 273 1.86 1.38 11.28
C ASN A 273 1.07 0.25 11.94
N ASP A 274 1.02 0.15 13.26
CA ASP A 274 0.38 -0.98 13.96
C ASP A 274 -1.13 -1.01 13.69
N ALA A 275 -1.74 0.16 13.45
CA ALA A 275 -3.14 0.27 13.06
C ALA A 275 -3.46 -0.48 11.75
N LYS A 276 -2.49 -0.63 10.82
CA LYS A 276 -2.68 -1.31 9.54
C LYS A 276 -2.95 -2.82 9.69
N CYS A 277 -2.54 -3.42 10.81
CA CYS A 277 -2.81 -4.83 11.08
C CYS A 277 -4.31 -5.14 11.05
N VAL A 278 -5.11 -4.23 11.63
CA VAL A 278 -6.58 -4.37 11.65
C VAL A 278 -7.16 -4.26 10.25
N ASP A 279 -6.62 -3.37 9.42
CA ASP A 279 -7.08 -3.21 8.04
C ASP A 279 -6.80 -4.47 7.20
N TYR A 280 -5.61 -5.09 7.35
CA TYR A 280 -5.30 -6.37 6.70
C TYR A 280 -6.19 -7.51 7.17
N LEU A 281 -6.56 -7.54 8.46
CA LEU A 281 -7.45 -8.58 8.97
C LEU A 281 -8.88 -8.43 8.45
N LYS A 282 -9.35 -7.19 8.27
CA LYS A 282 -10.67 -6.91 7.67
C LYS A 282 -10.74 -7.38 6.23
N THR A 283 -9.71 -7.11 5.42
CA THR A 283 -9.70 -7.50 4.00
C THR A 283 -9.53 -9.01 3.81
N PHE A 284 -8.99 -9.74 4.80
CA PHE A 284 -8.75 -11.17 4.68
C PHE A 284 -10.00 -11.98 4.33
N ARG A 285 -11.16 -11.64 4.91
CA ARG A 285 -12.40 -12.38 4.64
C ARG A 285 -12.85 -12.18 3.20
N GLU A 286 -12.94 -10.93 2.75
CA GLU A 286 -13.40 -10.56 1.40
C GLU A 286 -12.49 -11.14 0.32
N ASP A 287 -11.17 -11.02 0.52
CA ASP A 287 -10.16 -11.59 -0.38
C ASP A 287 -10.26 -13.11 -0.44
N SER A 288 -10.46 -13.78 0.69
CA SER A 288 -10.56 -15.24 0.75
C SER A 288 -11.81 -15.75 0.04
N GLU A 289 -12.96 -15.12 0.27
CA GLU A 289 -14.23 -15.47 -0.39
C GLU A 289 -14.12 -15.28 -1.92
N SER A 290 -13.55 -14.15 -2.36
CA SER A 290 -13.32 -13.85 -3.78
C SER A 290 -12.38 -14.88 -4.44
N LYS A 291 -11.25 -15.18 -3.80
CA LYS A 291 -10.26 -16.15 -4.31
C LYS A 291 -10.82 -17.56 -4.39
N ILE A 292 -11.64 -18.01 -3.43
CA ILE A 292 -12.31 -19.31 -3.52
C ILE A 292 -13.25 -19.36 -4.73
N GLY A 293 -13.99 -18.27 -4.98
CA GLY A 293 -14.84 -18.16 -6.17
C GLY A 293 -14.05 -18.30 -7.48
N GLN A 294 -12.91 -17.61 -7.58
CA GLN A 294 -12.02 -17.70 -8.74
C GLN A 294 -11.38 -19.09 -8.88
N TYR A 295 -10.95 -19.69 -7.76
CA TYR A 295 -10.35 -21.02 -7.72
C TYR A 295 -11.31 -22.10 -8.23
N ARG A 296 -12.59 -22.04 -7.82
CA ARG A 296 -13.63 -22.96 -8.32
C ARG A 296 -13.80 -22.85 -9.84
N LYS A 297 -13.82 -21.64 -10.39
CA LYS A 297 -13.89 -21.43 -11.85
C LYS A 297 -12.67 -22.02 -12.56
N ALA A 298 -11.47 -21.79 -12.02
CA ALA A 298 -10.24 -22.33 -12.57
C ALA A 298 -10.20 -23.86 -12.55
N LEU A 299 -10.69 -24.50 -11.48
CA LEU A 299 -10.80 -25.96 -11.40
C LEU A 299 -11.74 -26.54 -12.47
N VAL A 300 -12.89 -25.91 -12.71
CA VAL A 300 -13.82 -26.37 -13.77
C VAL A 300 -13.19 -26.22 -15.16
N MET A 301 -12.46 -25.13 -15.41
CA MET A 301 -11.73 -24.95 -16.67
C MET A 301 -10.66 -26.03 -16.84
N LYS A 302 -9.88 -26.32 -15.79
CA LYS A 302 -8.90 -27.40 -15.83
C LYS A 302 -9.54 -28.75 -16.15
N MET A 303 -10.67 -29.09 -15.52
CA MET A 303 -11.38 -30.34 -15.81
C MET A 303 -11.84 -30.43 -17.27
N LYS A 304 -12.27 -29.30 -17.85
CA LYS A 304 -12.63 -29.23 -19.27
C LYS A 304 -11.40 -29.45 -20.16
N ASP A 305 -10.29 -28.81 -19.84
CA ASP A 305 -9.03 -28.93 -20.59
C ASP A 305 -8.49 -30.37 -20.52
N ASP A 306 -8.48 -30.99 -19.34
CA ASP A 306 -8.07 -32.39 -19.14
C ASP A 306 -8.96 -33.35 -19.96
N LEU A 307 -10.26 -33.07 -20.08
CA LEU A 307 -11.19 -33.84 -20.90
C LEU A 307 -10.92 -33.66 -22.40
N SER A 308 -10.72 -32.42 -22.85
CA SER A 308 -10.37 -32.13 -24.24
C SER A 308 -9.02 -32.72 -24.65
N GLU A 309 -8.01 -32.64 -23.78
CA GLU A 309 -6.70 -33.24 -24.02
C GLU A 309 -6.79 -34.75 -24.14
N ARG A 310 -7.52 -35.42 -23.23
CA ARG A 310 -7.68 -36.88 -23.27
C ARG A 310 -8.43 -37.35 -24.50
N ALA A 311 -9.52 -36.68 -24.86
CA ALA A 311 -10.26 -36.97 -26.08
C ALA A 311 -9.39 -36.79 -27.34
N THR A 312 -8.59 -35.72 -27.37
CA THR A 312 -7.68 -35.44 -28.50
C THR A 312 -6.60 -36.51 -28.63
N LYS A 313 -5.96 -36.91 -27.53
CA LYS A 313 -4.98 -38.01 -27.51
C LYS A 313 -5.60 -39.33 -27.97
N GLN A 314 -6.84 -39.60 -27.57
CA GLN A 314 -7.54 -40.82 -27.98
C GLN A 314 -7.83 -40.83 -29.48
N LEU A 315 -8.35 -39.73 -30.03
CA LEU A 315 -8.58 -39.59 -31.46
C LEU A 315 -7.28 -39.69 -32.27
N GLN A 316 -6.19 -39.09 -31.78
CA GLN A 316 -4.88 -39.22 -32.41
C GLN A 316 -4.37 -40.66 -32.39
N SER A 317 -4.57 -41.40 -31.30
CA SER A 317 -4.22 -42.82 -31.21
C SER A 317 -5.02 -43.66 -32.20
N ILE A 318 -6.33 -43.44 -32.32
CA ILE A 318 -7.20 -44.10 -33.31
C ILE A 318 -6.71 -43.82 -34.72
N VAL A 319 -6.49 -42.55 -35.08
CA VAL A 319 -5.99 -42.16 -36.42
C VAL A 319 -4.63 -42.80 -36.72
N SER A 320 -3.73 -42.86 -35.74
CA SER A 320 -2.41 -43.50 -35.92
C SER A 320 -2.53 -45.01 -36.14
N PHE A 321 -3.47 -45.68 -35.44
CA PHE A 321 -3.73 -47.10 -35.62
C PHE A 321 -4.37 -47.37 -36.98
N GLU A 322 -5.34 -46.56 -37.40
CA GLU A 322 -5.96 -46.65 -38.73
C GLU A 322 -4.94 -46.46 -39.85
N ALA A 323 -4.05 -45.48 -39.74
CA ALA A 323 -2.97 -45.25 -40.70
C ALA A 323 -1.99 -46.43 -40.75
N SER A 324 -1.61 -46.97 -39.58
CA SER A 324 -0.76 -48.17 -39.48
C SER A 324 -1.44 -49.40 -40.08
N MET A 325 -2.73 -49.61 -39.82
CA MET A 325 -3.53 -50.67 -40.39
C MET A 325 -3.62 -50.53 -41.91
N GLY A 326 -3.90 -49.32 -42.42
CA GLY A 326 -3.96 -49.04 -43.85
C GLY A 326 -2.63 -49.34 -44.56
N SER A 327 -1.50 -48.91 -43.97
CA SER A 327 -0.17 -49.20 -44.50
C SER A 327 0.17 -50.69 -44.44
N ALA A 328 -0.13 -51.37 -43.33
CA ALA A 328 0.11 -52.81 -43.17
C ALA A 328 -0.74 -53.64 -44.15
N MET A 329 -1.98 -53.22 -44.42
CA MET A 329 -2.83 -53.85 -45.42
C MET A 329 -2.27 -53.67 -46.83
N GLN A 330 -1.81 -52.48 -47.19
CA GLN A 330 -1.18 -52.23 -48.50
C GLN A 330 0.08 -53.10 -48.68
N GLU A 331 0.94 -53.16 -47.66
CA GLU A 331 2.14 -54.00 -47.68
C GLU A 331 1.78 -55.48 -47.82
N LEU A 332 0.79 -55.97 -47.06
CA LEU A 332 0.34 -57.36 -47.12
C LEU A 332 -0.22 -57.71 -48.50
N VAL A 333 -1.05 -56.84 -49.08
CA VAL A 333 -1.61 -57.02 -50.41
C VAL A 333 -0.51 -57.16 -51.46
N VAL A 334 0.52 -56.31 -51.42
CA VAL A 334 1.67 -56.39 -52.34
C VAL A 334 2.50 -57.65 -52.09
N ARG A 335 2.76 -58.01 -50.83
CA ARG A 335 3.56 -59.18 -50.46
C ARG A 335 2.88 -60.49 -50.86
N GLU A 336 1.58 -60.61 -50.62
CA GLU A 336 0.80 -61.80 -51.00
C GLU A 336 0.59 -61.88 -52.51
N ALA A 337 0.40 -60.76 -53.21
CA ALA A 337 0.41 -60.74 -54.68
C ALA A 337 1.76 -61.22 -55.26
N ALA A 338 2.87 -60.78 -54.66
CA ALA A 338 4.21 -61.23 -55.01
C ALA A 338 4.44 -62.73 -54.72
N SER A 339 3.97 -63.23 -53.57
CA SER A 339 4.04 -64.65 -53.22
C SER A 339 3.22 -65.51 -54.18
N SER A 340 1.97 -65.12 -54.46
CA SER A 340 1.11 -65.78 -55.45
C SER A 340 1.77 -65.83 -56.83
N PHE A 341 2.44 -64.75 -57.26
CA PHE A 341 3.17 -64.76 -58.52
C PHE A 341 4.36 -65.73 -58.49
N ARG A 342 5.17 -65.72 -57.41
CA ARG A 342 6.30 -66.65 -57.23
C ARG A 342 5.87 -68.12 -57.22
N GLU A 343 4.70 -68.42 -56.69
CA GLU A 343 4.12 -69.77 -56.67
C GLU A 343 3.62 -70.19 -58.06
N LYS A 344 2.96 -69.29 -58.80
CA LYS A 344 2.35 -69.60 -60.11
C LYS A 344 3.33 -69.58 -61.29
N PHE A 345 4.34 -68.72 -61.26
CA PHE A 345 5.26 -68.51 -62.38
C PHE A 345 6.06 -69.75 -62.80
N PRO A 346 6.64 -70.56 -61.88
CA PRO A 346 7.42 -71.75 -62.25
C PRO A 346 6.59 -72.84 -62.95
N GLY A 347 5.30 -72.96 -62.60
CA GLY A 347 4.40 -73.99 -63.13
C GLY A 347 3.62 -73.59 -64.39
N ASN A 348 3.62 -72.30 -64.76
CA ASN A 348 2.80 -71.79 -65.85
C ASN A 348 3.64 -71.42 -67.09
N LYS A 349 3.74 -72.37 -68.04
CA LYS A 349 4.50 -72.19 -69.29
C LYS A 349 4.03 -70.98 -70.11
N ALA A 350 2.75 -70.66 -70.10
CA ALA A 350 2.20 -69.52 -70.84
C ALA A 350 2.64 -68.17 -70.24
N MET A 351 2.85 -68.09 -68.92
CA MET A 351 3.42 -66.88 -68.28
C MET A 351 4.91 -66.75 -68.61
N GLN A 352 5.67 -67.84 -68.67
CA GLN A 352 7.08 -67.83 -69.03
C GLN A 352 7.31 -67.40 -70.49
N GLU A 353 6.47 -67.90 -71.40
CA GLU A 353 6.50 -67.51 -72.81
C GLU A 353 6.15 -66.03 -72.98
N LYS A 354 5.10 -65.54 -72.31
CA LYS A 354 4.77 -64.10 -72.30
C LYS A 354 5.89 -63.22 -71.73
N ALA A 355 6.59 -63.66 -70.68
CA ALA A 355 7.76 -62.95 -70.15
C ALA A 355 8.87 -62.86 -71.21
N PHE A 356 9.13 -63.97 -71.92
CA PHE A 356 10.14 -64.02 -72.98
C PHE A 356 9.77 -63.12 -74.16
N THR A 357 8.52 -63.18 -74.63
CA THR A 357 8.03 -62.32 -75.72
C THR A 357 8.09 -60.84 -75.35
N ALA A 358 7.70 -60.48 -74.12
CA ALA A 358 7.79 -59.10 -73.62
C ALA A 358 9.25 -58.62 -73.54
N ALA A 359 10.18 -59.47 -73.10
CA ALA A 359 11.60 -59.15 -73.06
C ALA A 359 12.20 -58.95 -74.47
N VAL A 360 11.83 -59.80 -75.44
CA VAL A 360 12.25 -59.66 -76.84
C VAL A 360 11.72 -58.36 -77.46
N ALA A 361 10.46 -58.01 -77.20
CA ALA A 361 9.87 -56.75 -77.66
C ALA A 361 10.54 -55.52 -77.03
N ALA A 362 10.89 -55.57 -75.74
CA ALA A 362 11.62 -54.51 -75.06
C ALA A 362 13.03 -54.29 -75.64
N LEU A 363 13.76 -55.38 -75.91
CA LEU A 363 15.09 -55.32 -76.54
C LEU A 363 15.04 -54.78 -77.97
N ALA A 364 13.92 -54.96 -78.67
CA ALA A 364 13.68 -54.40 -80.00
C ALA A 364 13.29 -52.91 -79.99
N GLY A 365 13.21 -52.27 -78.82
CA GLY A 365 12.85 -50.86 -78.67
C GLY A 365 11.35 -50.56 -78.87
N ALA A 366 10.50 -51.59 -78.94
CA ALA A 366 9.05 -51.41 -79.05
C ALA A 366 8.45 -51.02 -77.68
N PRO A 367 7.47 -50.11 -77.62
CA PRO A 367 6.81 -49.77 -76.37
C PRO A 367 6.03 -50.97 -75.84
N VAL A 368 6.47 -51.50 -74.70
CA VAL A 368 5.81 -52.60 -74.00
C VAL A 368 4.60 -52.03 -73.25
N ALA A 369 3.39 -52.35 -73.70
CA ALA A 369 2.15 -51.85 -73.09
C ALA A 369 1.95 -52.44 -71.68
N ALA A 370 1.35 -51.66 -70.76
CA ALA A 370 0.97 -52.15 -69.43
C ALA A 370 0.05 -53.38 -69.58
N GLY A 371 0.49 -54.54 -69.07
CA GLY A 371 -0.21 -55.83 -69.21
C GLY A 371 0.37 -56.80 -70.24
N SER A 372 1.38 -56.40 -71.02
CA SER A 372 2.11 -57.33 -71.91
C SER A 372 3.21 -58.11 -71.19
N ASP A 373 3.72 -57.58 -70.07
CA ASP A 373 4.55 -58.32 -69.11
C ASP A 373 3.66 -59.09 -68.11
N PRO A 374 3.87 -60.41 -67.95
CA PRO A 374 3.09 -61.24 -67.02
C PRO A 374 3.16 -60.81 -65.55
N VAL A 375 4.22 -60.11 -65.11
CA VAL A 375 4.29 -59.58 -63.74
C VAL A 375 3.27 -58.45 -63.58
N SER A 376 3.34 -57.43 -64.44
CA SER A 376 2.39 -56.31 -64.42
C SER A 376 0.93 -56.75 -64.58
N ALA A 377 0.68 -57.74 -65.45
CA ALA A 377 -0.65 -58.29 -65.66
C ALA A 377 -1.19 -59.00 -64.40
N HIS A 378 -0.37 -59.84 -63.75
CA HIS A 378 -0.77 -60.56 -62.53
C HIS A 378 -1.05 -59.60 -61.37
N PHE A 379 -0.23 -58.56 -61.17
CA PHE A 379 -0.49 -57.55 -60.13
C PHE A 379 -1.75 -56.73 -60.42
N THR A 380 -1.99 -56.36 -61.67
CA THR A 380 -3.20 -55.61 -62.05
C THR A 380 -4.46 -56.46 -61.86
N GLU A 381 -4.43 -57.73 -62.24
CA GLU A 381 -5.53 -58.69 -62.02
C GLU A 381 -5.75 -58.98 -60.53
N ALA A 382 -4.67 -59.11 -59.75
CA ALA A 382 -4.72 -59.24 -58.30
C ALA A 382 -5.36 -58.03 -57.61
N PHE A 383 -5.05 -56.81 -58.04
CA PHE A 383 -5.68 -55.60 -57.49
C PHE A 383 -7.13 -55.42 -57.97
N GLN A 384 -7.44 -55.72 -59.24
CA GLN A 384 -8.80 -55.69 -59.75
C GLN A 384 -9.71 -56.72 -59.07
N SER A 385 -9.19 -57.92 -58.77
CA SER A 385 -9.93 -58.96 -58.04
C SER A 385 -10.15 -58.63 -56.55
N LEU A 386 -9.40 -57.69 -55.98
CA LEU A 386 -9.65 -57.12 -54.65
C LEU A 386 -10.57 -55.89 -54.70
N GLN A 387 -10.63 -55.20 -55.85
CA GLN A 387 -11.41 -53.98 -56.02
C GLN A 387 -12.91 -54.29 -56.05
N GLY A 388 -13.64 -53.86 -55.02
CA GLY A 388 -15.09 -54.10 -54.88
C GLY A 388 -15.46 -55.37 -54.10
N VAL A 389 -14.49 -56.09 -53.54
CA VAL A 389 -14.74 -57.19 -52.60
C VAL A 389 -15.02 -56.63 -51.21
N ASP A 390 -16.14 -57.03 -50.61
CA ASP A 390 -16.39 -56.78 -49.20
C ASP A 390 -15.58 -57.77 -48.34
N LEU A 391 -14.43 -57.30 -47.86
CA LEU A 391 -13.49 -58.07 -47.05
C LEU A 391 -14.06 -58.42 -45.65
N THR A 392 -15.17 -57.78 -45.24
CA THR A 392 -15.87 -58.11 -43.98
C THR A 392 -16.78 -59.34 -44.12
N ALA A 393 -17.28 -59.61 -45.33
CA ALA A 393 -18.16 -60.75 -45.63
C ALA A 393 -17.42 -61.98 -46.17
N ALA A 394 -16.15 -61.85 -46.54
CA ALA A 394 -15.33 -62.94 -47.05
C ALA A 394 -14.90 -63.91 -45.93
N LYS A 395 -14.91 -65.23 -46.21
CA LYS A 395 -14.36 -66.24 -45.30
C LYS A 395 -12.82 -66.11 -45.28
N GLY A 396 -12.30 -65.50 -44.22
CA GLY A 396 -10.86 -65.39 -44.02
C GLY A 396 -10.20 -66.77 -43.97
N ASN A 397 -9.18 -66.99 -44.80
CA ASN A 397 -8.41 -68.22 -44.82
C ASN A 397 -6.93 -67.92 -45.05
N ALA A 398 -6.07 -68.31 -44.11
CA ALA A 398 -4.63 -68.04 -44.13
C ALA A 398 -3.90 -68.69 -45.32
N THR A 399 -4.46 -69.71 -45.95
CA THR A 399 -3.86 -70.42 -47.10
C THR A 399 -4.67 -70.27 -48.41
N GLY A 400 -5.77 -69.52 -48.36
CA GLY A 400 -6.73 -69.38 -49.45
C GLY A 400 -6.28 -68.47 -50.60
N THR A 401 -7.24 -67.99 -51.37
CA THR A 401 -7.02 -66.99 -52.43
C THR A 401 -6.52 -65.65 -51.84
N LEU A 402 -5.94 -64.78 -52.68
CA LEU A 402 -5.42 -63.48 -52.24
C LEU A 402 -6.45 -62.68 -51.44
N ALA A 403 -7.72 -62.66 -51.87
CA ALA A 403 -8.82 -62.01 -51.17
C ALA A 403 -9.10 -62.63 -49.79
N GLU A 404 -9.03 -63.96 -49.65
CA GLU A 404 -9.25 -64.65 -48.38
C GLU A 404 -8.10 -64.46 -47.38
N ARG A 405 -6.85 -64.33 -47.86
CA ARG A 405 -5.67 -64.05 -47.01
C ARG A 405 -5.66 -62.61 -46.51
N VAL A 406 -6.01 -61.66 -47.40
CA VAL A 406 -6.13 -60.24 -47.05
C VAL A 406 -7.31 -60.03 -46.09
N ALA A 407 -8.45 -60.69 -46.32
CA ALA A 407 -9.60 -60.66 -45.41
C ALA A 407 -9.26 -61.23 -44.02
N PHE A 408 -8.50 -62.33 -43.94
CA PHE A 408 -8.06 -62.91 -42.66
C PHE A 408 -7.22 -61.91 -41.83
N ALA A 409 -6.26 -61.23 -42.45
CA ALA A 409 -5.42 -60.25 -41.77
C ALA A 409 -6.18 -58.98 -41.37
N GLN A 410 -7.12 -58.52 -42.21
CA GLN A 410 -7.98 -57.40 -41.88
C GLN A 410 -8.87 -57.73 -40.67
N GLN A 411 -9.52 -58.90 -40.65
CA GLN A 411 -10.36 -59.32 -39.53
C GLN A 411 -9.55 -59.44 -38.22
N ALA A 412 -8.32 -59.94 -38.29
CA ALA A 412 -7.42 -59.99 -37.13
C ALA A 412 -7.05 -58.60 -36.60
N LYS A 413 -6.75 -57.64 -37.49
CA LYS A 413 -6.43 -56.26 -37.11
C LYS A 413 -7.63 -55.47 -36.62
N GLU A 414 -8.81 -55.74 -37.18
CA GLU A 414 -10.07 -55.15 -36.71
C GLU A 414 -10.46 -55.69 -35.32
N ALA A 415 -10.19 -56.98 -35.04
CA ALA A 415 -10.37 -57.53 -33.70
C ALA A 415 -9.42 -56.88 -32.68
N GLU A 416 -8.15 -56.67 -33.05
CA GLU A 416 -7.16 -55.95 -32.23
C GLU A 416 -7.60 -54.49 -31.97
N PHE A 417 -8.13 -53.81 -32.98
CA PHE A 417 -8.69 -52.47 -32.87
C PHE A 417 -9.85 -52.44 -31.87
N ARG A 418 -10.84 -53.33 -32.02
CA ARG A 418 -12.01 -53.42 -31.15
C ARG A 418 -11.61 -53.74 -29.70
N GLN A 419 -10.60 -54.58 -29.48
CA GLN A 419 -10.12 -54.92 -28.14
C GLN A 419 -9.41 -53.75 -27.43
N THR A 420 -8.75 -52.90 -28.22
CA THR A 420 -7.93 -51.78 -27.71
C THR A 420 -8.76 -50.53 -27.46
N PHE A 421 -9.68 -50.20 -28.37
CA PHE A 421 -10.41 -48.93 -28.37
C PHE A 421 -11.89 -49.03 -28.05
N MET A 422 -12.46 -50.24 -28.00
CA MET A 422 -13.87 -50.47 -27.67
C MET A 422 -14.02 -51.37 -26.44
N VAL A 423 -15.21 -51.33 -25.85
CA VAL A 423 -15.57 -52.24 -24.75
C VAL A 423 -15.90 -53.60 -25.33
N THR A 424 -15.27 -54.64 -24.81
CA THR A 424 -15.52 -56.01 -25.27
C THR A 424 -16.83 -56.55 -24.69
N PRO A 425 -17.51 -57.49 -25.38
CA PRO A 425 -18.71 -58.14 -24.84
C PRO A 425 -18.46 -58.82 -23.49
N ALA A 426 -17.27 -59.41 -23.29
CA ALA A 426 -16.88 -60.05 -22.04
C ALA A 426 -16.77 -59.05 -20.87
N GLU A 427 -16.17 -57.88 -21.09
CA GLU A 427 -16.10 -56.82 -20.08
C GLU A 427 -17.51 -56.29 -19.74
N ALA A 428 -18.38 -56.13 -20.75
CA ALA A 428 -19.76 -55.70 -20.55
C ALA A 428 -20.58 -56.74 -19.75
N GLU A 429 -20.42 -58.03 -20.03
CA GLU A 429 -21.05 -59.10 -19.24
C GLU A 429 -20.51 -59.15 -17.79
N GLU A 430 -19.21 -58.93 -17.59
CA GLU A 430 -18.61 -58.86 -16.25
C GLU A 430 -19.20 -57.70 -15.44
N VAL A 431 -19.36 -56.51 -16.05
CA VAL A 431 -20.03 -55.36 -15.41
C VAL A 431 -21.50 -55.68 -15.08
N ARG A 432 -22.26 -56.28 -16.02
CA ARG A 432 -23.66 -56.69 -15.78
C ARG A 432 -23.78 -57.72 -14.66
N ASN A 433 -22.85 -58.66 -14.58
CA ASN A 433 -22.82 -59.71 -13.54
C ASN A 433 -22.49 -59.14 -12.15
N LEU A 434 -21.65 -58.10 -12.07
CA LEU A 434 -21.38 -57.40 -10.81
C LEU A 434 -22.54 -56.46 -10.43
N ALA A 435 -23.14 -55.79 -11.42
CA ALA A 435 -24.29 -54.93 -11.27
C ALA A 435 -25.52 -55.67 -10.73
N SER A 436 -25.79 -56.88 -11.24
CA SER A 436 -26.94 -57.69 -10.80
C SER A 436 -26.85 -58.06 -9.31
N LYS A 437 -25.63 -58.23 -8.78
CA LYS A 437 -25.37 -58.48 -7.35
C LYS A 437 -25.59 -57.24 -6.47
N ALA A 438 -25.48 -56.05 -7.05
CA ALA A 438 -25.71 -54.77 -6.37
C ALA A 438 -27.15 -54.25 -6.55
N LYS A 439 -27.98 -54.92 -7.36
CA LYS A 439 -29.32 -54.44 -7.70
C LYS A 439 -30.26 -54.56 -6.50
N SER A 440 -30.87 -53.45 -6.12
CA SER A 440 -31.81 -53.33 -4.99
C SER A 440 -33.10 -52.65 -5.46
N GLY A 441 -34.01 -53.43 -6.03
CA GLY A 441 -35.24 -52.91 -6.63
C GLY A 441 -35.00 -52.25 -7.99
N GLN A 442 -35.43 -50.99 -8.16
CA GLN A 442 -35.14 -50.17 -9.35
C GLN A 442 -33.81 -49.42 -9.28
N ASP A 443 -33.10 -49.49 -8.14
CA ASP A 443 -31.84 -48.79 -7.92
C ASP A 443 -30.69 -49.76 -7.61
N TYR A 444 -29.46 -49.25 -7.61
CA TYR A 444 -28.25 -49.99 -7.27
C TYR A 444 -27.76 -49.59 -5.87
N ASP A 445 -27.51 -50.57 -5.02
CA ASP A 445 -26.95 -50.41 -3.69
C ASP A 445 -25.60 -51.11 -3.60
N PHE A 446 -24.53 -50.33 -3.75
CA PHE A 446 -23.16 -50.83 -3.78
C PHE A 446 -22.64 -51.24 -2.39
N SER A 447 -23.33 -50.89 -1.30
CA SER A 447 -22.95 -51.30 0.06
C SER A 447 -23.10 -52.81 0.29
N LYS A 448 -23.88 -53.49 -0.56
CA LYS A 448 -24.13 -54.94 -0.52
C LYS A 448 -23.06 -55.76 -1.24
N LEU A 449 -22.16 -55.12 -1.98
CA LEU A 449 -21.05 -55.81 -2.65
C LEU A 449 -19.91 -56.10 -1.66
N PRO A 450 -19.29 -57.29 -1.71
CA PRO A 450 -18.05 -57.54 -0.98
C PRO A 450 -16.91 -56.63 -1.51
N ALA A 451 -15.97 -56.29 -0.64
CA ALA A 451 -14.89 -55.33 -0.94
C ALA A 451 -14.09 -55.67 -2.21
N GLU A 452 -13.85 -56.96 -2.47
CA GLU A 452 -13.16 -57.43 -3.68
C GLU A 452 -13.97 -57.18 -4.96
N ALA A 453 -15.29 -57.38 -4.91
CA ALA A 453 -16.17 -57.13 -6.05
C ALA A 453 -16.31 -55.63 -6.35
N MET A 454 -16.29 -54.79 -5.30
CA MET A 454 -16.28 -53.34 -5.43
C MET A 454 -14.97 -52.84 -6.06
N GLN A 455 -13.83 -53.32 -5.59
CA GLN A 455 -12.52 -52.99 -6.20
C GLN A 455 -12.45 -53.45 -7.65
N ARG A 456 -13.01 -54.63 -7.97
CA ARG A 456 -13.06 -55.13 -9.35
C ARG A 456 -13.92 -54.24 -10.25
N LEU A 457 -15.09 -53.79 -9.77
CA LEU A 457 -15.95 -52.87 -10.50
C LEU A 457 -15.28 -51.50 -10.73
N GLU A 458 -14.56 -50.98 -9.73
CA GLU A 458 -13.77 -49.75 -9.89
C GLU A 458 -12.61 -49.92 -10.87
N ALA A 459 -11.92 -51.06 -10.85
CA ALA A 459 -10.87 -51.36 -11.82
C ALA A 459 -11.42 -51.45 -13.25
N LEU A 460 -12.60 -52.07 -13.43
CA LEU A 460 -13.31 -52.10 -14.72
C LEU A 460 -13.73 -50.71 -15.17
N TYR A 461 -14.24 -49.88 -14.26
CA TYR A 461 -14.58 -48.48 -14.53
C TYR A 461 -13.36 -47.70 -15.03
N THR A 462 -12.23 -47.77 -14.33
CA THR A 462 -10.99 -47.08 -14.74
C THR A 462 -10.48 -47.62 -16.08
N SER A 463 -10.45 -48.94 -16.26
CA SER A 463 -9.98 -49.57 -17.49
C SER A 463 -10.84 -49.19 -18.70
N ILE A 464 -12.16 -49.34 -18.62
CA ILE A 464 -13.10 -49.03 -19.71
C ILE A 464 -13.06 -47.54 -20.07
N ASN A 465 -13.11 -46.66 -19.07
CA ASN A 465 -13.04 -45.22 -19.34
C ASN A 465 -11.68 -44.81 -19.92
N SER A 466 -10.60 -45.46 -19.51
CA SER A 466 -9.27 -45.22 -20.09
C SER A 466 -9.16 -45.69 -21.55
N LYS A 467 -9.80 -46.81 -21.91
CA LYS A 467 -9.85 -47.34 -23.28
C LYS A 467 -10.70 -46.48 -24.21
N VAL A 468 -11.84 -46.00 -23.74
CA VAL A 468 -12.76 -45.17 -24.55
C VAL A 468 -12.28 -43.71 -24.61
N GLY A 469 -11.45 -43.28 -23.66
CA GLY A 469 -10.91 -41.93 -23.60
C GLY A 469 -11.75 -40.94 -22.77
N TYR A 470 -12.68 -41.44 -21.96
CA TYR A 470 -13.43 -40.60 -21.03
C TYR A 470 -12.51 -40.09 -19.90
N SER A 471 -12.51 -38.77 -19.69
CA SER A 471 -11.83 -38.15 -18.55
C SER A 471 -12.83 -37.95 -17.42
N LEU A 472 -12.67 -38.72 -16.35
CA LEU A 472 -13.51 -38.64 -15.16
C LEU A 472 -12.61 -38.26 -13.98
N PRO A 473 -13.08 -37.36 -13.09
CA PRO A 473 -12.32 -36.99 -11.91
C PRO A 473 -12.29 -38.16 -10.92
N GLU A 474 -11.27 -39.03 -11.01
CA GLU A 474 -11.13 -40.21 -10.14
C GLU A 474 -10.93 -39.85 -8.67
N SER A 475 -10.25 -38.73 -8.43
CA SER A 475 -10.33 -37.95 -7.19
C SER A 475 -9.88 -36.54 -7.55
N LEU A 476 -10.59 -35.51 -7.09
CA LEU A 476 -10.20 -34.10 -7.31
C LEU A 476 -8.89 -33.72 -6.57
N GLY A 477 -8.02 -34.68 -6.23
CA GLY A 477 -6.86 -34.46 -5.37
C GLY A 477 -7.23 -33.96 -3.97
N THR A 478 -8.51 -34.08 -3.59
CA THR A 478 -9.00 -33.62 -2.29
C THR A 478 -8.29 -34.40 -1.21
N LYS A 479 -7.76 -33.70 -0.21
CA LYS A 479 -7.10 -34.28 0.96
C LYS A 479 -7.80 -33.78 2.23
N PRO A 480 -7.90 -34.60 3.27
CA PRO A 480 -8.39 -34.13 4.55
C PRO A 480 -7.45 -33.05 5.10
N ILE A 481 -8.00 -32.12 5.88
CA ILE A 481 -7.23 -31.08 6.57
C ILE A 481 -6.62 -31.71 7.82
N SER A 482 -5.33 -31.49 8.04
CA SER A 482 -4.62 -31.96 9.24
C SER A 482 -5.04 -31.16 10.47
N ALA A 483 -5.15 -31.84 11.62
CA ALA A 483 -5.37 -31.18 12.91
C ALA A 483 -4.25 -30.17 13.23
N THR A 484 -4.60 -29.12 13.96
CA THR A 484 -3.68 -28.07 14.40
C THR A 484 -3.51 -28.11 15.92
N SER A 485 -2.63 -27.26 16.45
CA SER A 485 -2.44 -27.08 17.89
C SER A 485 -3.57 -26.29 18.57
N ASP A 486 -4.58 -25.84 17.81
CA ASP A 486 -5.70 -25.05 18.32
C ASP A 486 -6.98 -25.90 18.35
N ASP A 487 -7.44 -26.21 19.56
CA ASP A 487 -8.62 -27.04 19.79
C ASP A 487 -9.90 -26.45 19.21
N THR A 488 -10.00 -25.12 19.13
CA THR A 488 -11.18 -24.47 18.56
C THR A 488 -11.27 -24.68 17.05
N ALA A 489 -10.13 -24.60 16.36
CA ALA A 489 -10.02 -24.91 14.93
C ALA A 489 -10.25 -26.40 14.65
N ASN A 490 -9.80 -27.30 15.53
CA ASN A 490 -9.95 -28.74 15.38
C ASN A 490 -11.43 -29.16 15.28
N SER A 491 -12.33 -28.53 16.04
CA SER A 491 -13.78 -28.81 15.94
C SER A 491 -14.37 -28.49 14.55
N TYR A 492 -13.86 -27.46 13.88
CA TYR A 492 -14.24 -27.12 12.50
C TYR A 492 -13.61 -28.09 11.51
N ILE A 493 -12.34 -28.45 11.70
CA ILE A 493 -11.61 -29.41 10.86
C ILE A 493 -12.31 -30.78 10.84
N GLU A 494 -12.75 -31.28 12.00
CA GLU A 494 -13.49 -32.54 12.11
C GLU A 494 -14.77 -32.53 11.28
N LYS A 495 -15.56 -31.44 11.38
CA LYS A 495 -16.79 -31.28 10.59
C LYS A 495 -16.53 -31.25 9.09
N VAL A 496 -15.50 -30.51 8.66
CA VAL A 496 -15.12 -30.42 7.24
C VAL A 496 -14.63 -31.77 6.72
N ASN A 497 -13.81 -32.49 7.49
CA ASN A 497 -13.32 -33.81 7.11
C ASN A 497 -14.45 -34.86 7.05
N ALA A 498 -15.41 -34.80 7.97
CA ALA A 498 -16.60 -35.66 7.93
C ALA A 498 -17.47 -35.37 6.70
N GLN A 499 -17.67 -34.09 6.37
CA GLN A 499 -18.37 -33.69 5.14
C GLN A 499 -17.63 -34.14 3.87
N LEU A 500 -16.30 -34.03 3.86
CA LEU A 500 -15.48 -34.48 2.74
C LEU A 500 -15.64 -35.98 2.50
N GLU A 501 -15.61 -36.78 3.55
CA GLU A 501 -15.74 -38.24 3.44
C GLU A 501 -17.15 -38.64 2.96
N SER A 502 -18.19 -38.01 3.51
CA SER A 502 -19.57 -38.20 3.05
C SER A 502 -19.73 -37.82 1.56
N ALA A 503 -19.16 -36.69 1.13
CA ALA A 503 -19.22 -36.25 -0.26
C ALA A 503 -18.45 -37.19 -1.21
N ARG A 504 -17.31 -37.75 -0.77
CA ARG A 504 -16.55 -38.74 -1.54
C ARG A 504 -17.34 -40.02 -1.75
N GLN A 505 -17.97 -40.54 -0.70
CA GLN A 505 -18.83 -41.73 -0.80
C GLN A 505 -19.99 -41.49 -1.75
N HIS A 506 -20.69 -40.36 -1.60
CA HIS A 506 -21.81 -40.02 -2.48
C HIS A 506 -21.38 -39.88 -3.95
N LEU A 507 -20.24 -39.23 -4.23
CA LEU A 507 -19.71 -39.08 -5.58
C LEU A 507 -19.31 -40.44 -6.18
N ARG A 508 -18.67 -41.31 -5.38
CA ARG A 508 -18.32 -42.67 -5.79
C ARG A 508 -19.56 -43.49 -6.16
N ASP A 509 -20.61 -43.44 -5.34
CA ASP A 509 -21.81 -44.23 -5.60
C ASP A 509 -22.56 -43.68 -6.82
N ALA A 510 -22.62 -42.35 -6.99
CA ALA A 510 -23.21 -41.71 -8.15
C ALA A 510 -22.48 -42.06 -9.46
N ARG A 511 -21.13 -42.04 -9.48
CA ARG A 511 -20.36 -42.41 -10.69
C ARG A 511 -20.57 -43.88 -11.06
N LEU A 512 -20.56 -44.78 -10.07
CA LEU A 512 -20.72 -46.22 -10.30
C LEU A 512 -22.15 -46.55 -10.75
N LYS A 513 -23.15 -45.86 -10.20
CA LYS A 513 -24.54 -45.97 -10.64
C LYS A 513 -24.70 -45.60 -12.10
N THR A 514 -24.20 -44.44 -12.51
CA THR A 514 -24.26 -43.99 -13.91
C THR A 514 -23.51 -44.95 -14.85
N PHE A 515 -22.34 -45.43 -14.42
CA PHE A 515 -21.55 -46.40 -15.17
C PHE A 515 -22.31 -47.71 -15.40
N VAL A 516 -22.86 -48.29 -14.34
CA VAL A 516 -23.61 -49.54 -14.41
C VAL A 516 -24.89 -49.39 -15.21
N GLN A 517 -25.58 -48.25 -15.14
CA GLN A 517 -26.79 -47.98 -15.93
C GLN A 517 -26.52 -47.89 -17.44
N ALA A 518 -25.28 -47.63 -17.86
CA ALA A 518 -24.91 -47.56 -19.28
C ALA A 518 -24.73 -48.95 -19.92
N PHE A 519 -24.66 -50.02 -19.13
CA PHE A 519 -24.50 -51.41 -19.57
C PHE A 519 -25.78 -52.21 -19.38
#